data_AF-A0A2N2SG54-F1
#
_entry.id   AF-A0A2N2SG54-F1
#
_cell.length_a   1.000
_cell.length_b   1.000
_cell.length_c   1.000
_cell.angle_alpha   90.00
_cell.angle_beta   90.00
_cell.angle_gamma   90.00
#
_symmetry.space_group_name_H-M   'P 1'
#
loop_
_entity.id
_entity.type
_entity.pdbx_description
1 polymer ?
#
loop_
_entity_poly.entity_id
_entity_poly.type
_entity_poly.pdbx_seq_one_letter_code
_entity_poly.pdbx_strand_id
1 'polypeptide(L)'
;MTAFSLNGRPVSAELPEDTPLLWVLRDGLDMTGTKFGCGMALCGACTVHVDGVPVRSCSTPLSAVSGKQVTTIEAIGDARIGKAV
;
A
#
# COMPACT_ATOMS: atom_id res chain seq x y z
N MET A 1 -11.85 8.54 8.68
CA MET A 1 -10.75 9.22 7.98
C MET A 1 -9.45 8.72 8.60
N THR A 2 -8.62 8.03 7.83
CA THR A 2 -7.35 7.45 8.31
C THR A 2 -6.19 8.11 7.57
N ALA A 3 -5.34 8.82 8.30
CA ALA A 3 -4.19 9.53 7.76
C ALA A 3 -2.91 8.68 7.86
N PHE A 4 -2.10 8.67 6.79
CA PHE A 4 -0.81 7.98 6.73
C PHE A 4 0.09 8.58 5.65
N SER A 5 1.35 8.16 5.56
CA SER A 5 2.26 8.56 4.48
C SER A 5 2.28 7.48 3.41
N LEU A 6 2.05 7.85 2.15
CA LEU A 6 2.11 6.97 0.99
C LEU A 6 3.20 7.45 0.04
N ASN A 7 4.21 6.61 -0.21
CA ASN A 7 5.34 6.93 -1.10
C ASN A 7 5.98 8.31 -0.78
N GLY A 8 6.13 8.60 0.52
CA GLY A 8 6.69 9.86 1.03
C GLY A 8 5.72 11.05 1.03
N ARG A 9 4.48 10.91 0.56
CA ARG A 9 3.47 11.97 0.54
C ARG A 9 2.40 11.74 1.61
N PRO A 10 1.98 12.76 2.38
CA PRO A 10 0.87 12.61 3.31
C PRO A 10 -0.42 12.37 2.52
N VAL A 11 -1.21 11.37 2.93
CA VAL A 11 -2.51 11.05 2.37
C VAL A 11 -3.52 10.77 3.47
N SER A 12 -4.80 10.82 3.11
CA SER A 12 -5.89 10.41 3.98
C SER A 12 -6.90 9.59 3.18
N ALA A 13 -7.32 8.46 3.74
CA ALA A 13 -8.36 7.61 3.19
C ALA A 13 -9.69 7.80 3.93
N GLU A 14 -10.76 8.01 3.17
CA GLU A 14 -12.13 8.09 3.66
C GLU A 14 -12.89 6.78 3.40
N LEU A 15 -12.35 5.68 3.94
CA LEU A 15 -12.90 4.34 3.80
C LEU A 15 -13.05 3.67 5.18
N PRO A 16 -13.91 2.62 5.31
CA PRO A 16 -14.02 1.85 6.54
C PRO A 16 -12.67 1.32 7.04
N GLU A 17 -12.47 1.32 8.36
CA GLU A 17 -11.19 0.96 8.99
C GLU A 17 -10.75 -0.49 8.78
N ASP A 18 -11.70 -1.39 8.54
CA ASP A 18 -11.50 -2.80 8.23
C ASP A 18 -11.27 -3.08 6.74
N THR A 19 -11.41 -2.05 5.88
CA THR A 19 -11.13 -2.18 4.44
C THR A 19 -9.70 -2.67 4.25
N PRO A 20 -9.48 -3.77 3.51
CA PRO A 20 -8.13 -4.21 3.18
C PRO A 20 -7.35 -3.10 2.47
N LEU A 21 -6.11 -2.89 2.91
CA LEU A 21 -5.21 -1.86 2.40
C LEU A 21 -5.04 -1.96 0.88
N LEU A 22 -5.12 -3.18 0.31
CA LEU A 22 -5.10 -3.40 -1.13
C LEU A 22 -6.17 -2.56 -1.86
N TRP A 23 -7.40 -2.52 -1.35
CA TRP A 23 -8.50 -1.78 -1.98
C TRP A 23 -8.42 -0.29 -1.71
N VAL A 24 -7.93 0.09 -0.52
CA VAL A 24 -7.62 1.50 -0.23
C VAL A 24 -6.62 2.05 -1.23
N LEU A 25 -5.54 1.30 -1.51
CA LEU A 25 -4.50 1.72 -2.45
C LEU A 25 -5.02 1.77 -3.88
N ARG A 26 -5.64 0.68 -4.34
CA ARG A 26 -6.01 0.53 -5.76
C ARG A 26 -7.21 1.38 -6.15
N ASP A 27 -8.27 1.33 -5.35
CA ASP A 27 -9.58 1.89 -5.70
C ASP A 27 -9.81 3.22 -4.98
N GLY A 28 -9.25 3.38 -3.78
CA GLY A 28 -9.35 4.61 -3.00
C GLY A 28 -8.32 5.68 -3.36
N LEU A 29 -7.13 5.29 -3.84
CA LEU A 29 -6.00 6.19 -4.08
C LEU A 29 -5.34 6.00 -5.46
N ASP A 30 -5.96 5.22 -6.35
CA ASP A 30 -5.50 4.95 -7.73
C ASP A 30 -4.08 4.38 -7.87
N MET A 31 -3.54 3.78 -6.81
CA MET A 31 -2.24 3.09 -6.82
C MET A 31 -2.40 1.64 -7.29
N THR A 32 -2.56 1.48 -8.60
CA THR A 32 -2.91 0.19 -9.23
C THR A 32 -1.73 -0.75 -9.45
N GLY A 33 -0.50 -0.33 -9.15
CA GLY A 33 0.72 -1.12 -9.27
C GLY A 33 0.74 -2.33 -8.33
N THR A 34 0.23 -2.15 -7.10
CA THR A 34 0.00 -3.27 -6.16
C THR A 34 -1.13 -4.16 -6.70
N LYS A 35 -0.92 -5.49 -6.82
CA LYS A 35 -1.85 -6.37 -7.56
C LYS A 35 -2.72 -7.24 -6.66
N PHE A 36 -3.95 -7.49 -7.11
CA PHE A 36 -4.77 -8.56 -6.58
C PHE A 36 -4.37 -9.89 -7.24
N GLY A 37 -4.03 -10.90 -6.43
CA GLY A 37 -3.69 -12.24 -6.89
C GLY A 37 -4.59 -13.30 -6.26
N CYS A 38 -4.35 -13.61 -4.97
CA CYS A 38 -5.09 -14.66 -4.26
C CYS A 38 -6.09 -14.17 -3.21
N GLY A 39 -6.04 -12.91 -2.78
CA GLY A 39 -6.87 -12.37 -1.67
C GLY A 39 -6.59 -12.94 -0.27
N MET A 40 -5.91 -14.08 -0.17
CA MET A 40 -5.69 -14.83 1.08
C MET A 40 -4.23 -14.86 1.58
N ALA A 41 -3.44 -13.83 1.29
CA ALA A 41 -2.04 -13.70 1.73
C ALA A 41 -1.02 -14.77 1.22
N LEU A 42 -1.41 -15.64 0.28
CA LEU A 42 -0.58 -16.75 -0.23
C LEU A 42 0.47 -16.33 -1.29
N CYS A 43 0.06 -15.52 -2.28
CA CYS A 43 0.89 -15.29 -3.48
C CYS A 43 1.90 -14.15 -3.38
N GLY A 44 1.68 -13.17 -2.47
CA GLY A 44 2.52 -11.98 -2.36
C GLY A 44 2.37 -10.93 -3.47
N ALA A 45 1.46 -11.08 -4.43
CA ALA A 45 1.23 -10.07 -5.48
C ALA A 45 0.80 -8.69 -4.94
N CYS A 46 0.21 -8.67 -3.74
CA CYS A 46 -0.26 -7.48 -3.04
C CYS A 46 0.77 -6.88 -2.07
N THR A 47 2.05 -7.25 -2.18
CA THR A 47 3.07 -6.81 -1.22
C THR A 47 3.30 -5.31 -1.30
N VAL A 48 3.25 -4.67 -0.14
CA VAL A 48 3.67 -3.29 0.09
C VAL A 48 4.58 -3.28 1.32
N HIS A 49 5.32 -2.20 1.53
CA HIS A 49 6.11 -2.03 2.75
C HIS A 49 5.38 -1.09 3.69
N VAL A 50 5.22 -1.49 4.96
CA VAL A 50 4.71 -0.65 6.04
C VAL A 50 5.85 -0.46 7.03
N ASP A 51 6.28 0.79 7.23
CA ASP A 51 7.47 1.16 8.00
C ASP A 51 8.71 0.34 7.60
N GLY A 52 8.88 0.08 6.30
CA GLY A 52 9.98 -0.70 5.73
C GLY A 52 9.79 -2.22 5.79
N VAL A 53 8.75 -2.74 6.46
CA VAL A 53 8.50 -4.18 6.57
C VAL A 53 7.53 -4.64 5.47
N PRO A 54 7.83 -5.70 4.71
CA PRO A 54 6.91 -6.22 3.70
C PRO A 54 5.67 -6.84 4.35
N VAL A 55 4.49 -6.40 3.92
CA VAL A 55 3.18 -6.89 4.41
C VAL A 55 2.26 -7.25 3.25
N ARG A 56 1.27 -8.11 3.53
CA ARG A 56 0.23 -8.50 2.56
C ARG A 56 -0.93 -7.53 2.65
N SER A 57 -0.98 -6.53 1.78
CA SER A 57 -2.04 -5.51 1.80
C SER A 57 -3.45 -6.07 1.63
N CYS A 58 -3.61 -7.26 1.05
CA CYS A 58 -4.93 -7.91 0.92
C CYS A 58 -5.50 -8.43 2.25
N SER A 59 -4.69 -8.53 3.31
CA SER A 59 -5.11 -8.97 4.65
C SER A 59 -4.80 -7.95 5.74
N THR A 60 -4.18 -6.82 5.41
CA THR A 60 -3.89 -5.73 6.35
C THR A 60 -5.07 -4.74 6.32
N PRO A 61 -5.76 -4.47 7.44
CA PRO A 61 -6.83 -3.48 7.50
C PRO A 61 -6.26 -2.06 7.45
N LEU A 62 -7.06 -1.10 6.95
CA LEU A 62 -6.70 0.32 6.90
C LEU A 62 -6.31 0.89 8.27
N SER A 63 -7.03 0.52 9.33
CA SER A 63 -6.71 0.95 10.70
C SER A 63 -5.27 0.64 11.12
N ALA A 64 -4.70 -0.47 10.63
CA ALA A 64 -3.35 -0.89 10.99
C ALA A 64 -2.24 0.01 10.42
N VAL A 65 -2.56 0.88 9.45
CA VAL A 65 -1.58 1.80 8.83
C VAL A 65 -1.73 3.26 9.25
N SER A 66 -2.64 3.56 10.20
CA SER A 66 -2.79 4.93 10.71
C SER A 66 -1.47 5.48 11.25
N GLY A 67 -1.06 6.65 10.75
CA GLY A 67 0.20 7.32 11.12
C GLY A 67 1.48 6.66 10.62
N LYS A 68 1.39 5.57 9.84
CA LYS A 68 2.55 4.82 9.34
C LYS A 68 3.01 5.29 7.96
N GLN A 69 4.19 4.81 7.54
CA GLN A 69 4.66 4.96 6.18
C GLN A 69 4.38 3.71 5.36
N VAL A 70 3.62 3.87 4.28
CA VAL A 70 3.32 2.85 3.28
C VAL A 70 4.11 3.16 2.01
N THR A 71 4.83 2.16 1.50
CA THR A 71 5.56 2.25 0.22
C THR A 71 5.07 1.16 -0.72
N THR A 72 4.62 1.58 -1.91
CA THR A 72 4.13 0.72 -2.98
C THR A 72 5.13 0.68 -4.14
N ILE A 73 4.84 -0.11 -5.17
CA ILE A 73 5.73 -0.25 -6.34
C ILE A 73 5.87 1.07 -7.13
N GLU A 74 4.89 1.95 -7.09
CA GLU A 74 4.90 3.25 -7.78
C GLU A 74 6.09 4.13 -7.34
N ALA A 75 6.60 3.96 -6.11
CA ALA A 75 7.78 4.66 -5.63
C ALA A 75 9.10 4.20 -6.30
N ILE A 76 9.11 3.08 -7.03
CA ILE A 76 10.34 2.53 -7.63
C ILE A 76 10.97 3.49 -8.64
N GLY A 77 10.17 4.31 -9.32
CA GLY A 77 10.65 5.30 -10.29
C GLY A 77 11.56 6.38 -9.68
N ASP A 78 11.46 6.61 -8.37
CA ASP A 78 12.34 7.54 -7.67
C ASP A 78 13.63 6.89 -7.15
N ALA A 79 13.65 5.55 -7.03
CA ALA A 79 14.80 4.80 -6.56
C ALA A 79 15.92 4.75 -7.61
N ARG A 80 17.18 4.76 -7.15
CA ARG A 80 18.36 4.66 -8.04
C ARG A 80 18.25 3.50 -9.04
N ILE A 81 17.77 2.35 -8.58
CA ILE A 81 17.67 1.15 -9.43
C ILE A 81 16.53 1.25 -10.45
N GLY A 82 15.40 1.86 -10.09
CA GLY A 82 14.30 2.10 -11.02
C GLY A 82 14.63 3.17 -12.05
N LYS A 83 15.51 4.13 -11.73
CA LYS A 83 16.04 5.13 -12.68
C LYS A 83 17.12 4.58 -13.62
N ALA A 84 17.63 3.38 -13.35
CA ALA A 84 18.71 2.78 -14.15
C ALA A 84 18.19 1.91 -15.31
N VAL A 85 16.87 1.69 -15.39
CA VAL A 85 16.20 0.89 -16.44
C VAL A 85 15.41 1.77 -17.40
#